data_AF-A0A7C5V8S3-F1
#
_entry.id   AF-A0A7C5V8S3-F1
#
_cell.length_a   1.000
_cell.length_b   1.000
_cell.length_c   1.000
_cell.angle_alpha   90.00
_cell.angle_beta   90.00
_cell.angle_gamma   90.00
#
_symmetry.space_group_name_H-M   'P 1'
#
loop_
_entity.id
_entity.type
_entity.pdbx_description
1 polymer ?
#
loop_
_entity_poly.entity_id
_entity_poly.type
_entity_poly.pdbx_seq_one_letter_code
_entity_poly.pdbx_strand_id
1 'polypeptide(L)'
;MTKADIVDLIAERTGLTKVETAAVVDGFMATVQWAMERGERVELRGFGTFCLRERREKHVPNPKTGTMMNIPHRIVPDFKPSPQMKKAVADTMKETGKFIPEKDAPQTELFRDWTDINGFFNESNESHERRD
;
A
#
# COMPACT_ATOMS: atom_id res chain seq x y z
N MET A 1 4.86 11.84 -3.89
CA MET A 1 4.91 12.21 -2.47
C MET A 1 5.47 11.03 -1.70
N THR A 2 6.62 11.21 -1.07
CA THR A 2 7.35 10.23 -0.25
C THR A 2 7.01 10.41 1.24
N LYS A 3 7.46 9.49 2.10
CA LYS A 3 7.35 9.66 3.57
C LYS A 3 8.05 10.94 4.05
N ALA A 4 9.22 11.25 3.48
CA ALA A 4 9.96 12.46 3.82
C ALA A 4 9.14 13.72 3.47
N ASP A 5 8.51 13.75 2.30
CA ASP A 5 7.62 14.85 1.90
C ASP A 5 6.44 15.01 2.87
N ILE A 6 5.86 13.90 3.34
CA ILE A 6 4.75 13.92 4.32
C ILE A 6 5.22 14.52 5.64
N VAL A 7 6.38 14.08 6.15
CA VAL A 7 6.97 14.60 7.39
C VAL A 7 7.24 16.10 7.27
N ASP A 8 7.79 16.55 6.15
CA ASP A 8 8.09 17.95 5.92
C ASP A 8 6.82 18.81 5.91
N LEU A 9 5.78 18.37 5.19
CA LEU A 9 4.50 19.08 5.12
C LEU A 9 3.76 19.12 6.47
N ILE A 10 3.84 18.03 7.25
CA ILE A 10 3.21 18.00 8.58
C ILE A 10 3.98 18.89 9.55
N ALA A 11 5.31 18.82 9.57
CA ALA A 11 6.15 19.66 10.42
C ALA A 11 5.91 21.15 10.16
N GLU A 12 5.84 21.55 8.89
CA GLU A 12 5.56 22.93 8.48
C GLU A 12 4.18 23.41 8.97
N ARG A 13 3.14 22.56 8.89
CA ARG A 13 1.77 22.93 9.27
C ARG A 13 1.50 22.88 10.77
N THR A 14 2.24 22.05 11.51
CA THR A 14 2.01 21.83 12.94
C THR A 14 2.99 22.59 13.83
N GLY A 15 4.12 23.03 13.27
CA GLY A 15 5.22 23.63 14.03
C GLY A 15 6.06 22.62 14.82
N LEU A 16 5.79 21.32 14.69
CA LEU A 16 6.60 20.26 15.28
C LEU A 16 7.95 20.16 14.56
N THR A 17 8.97 19.67 15.27
CA THR A 17 10.24 19.38 14.61
C THR A 17 10.08 18.22 13.62
N LYS A 18 10.94 18.18 12.60
CA LYS A 18 10.95 17.06 11.64
C LYS A 18 11.21 15.72 12.33
N VAL A 19 12.01 15.71 13.39
CA VAL A 19 12.34 14.50 14.17
C VAL A 19 11.11 13.98 14.90
N GLU A 20 10.40 14.84 15.63
CA GLU A 20 9.16 14.46 16.31
C GLU A 20 8.09 14.02 15.32
N THR A 21 7.95 14.74 14.21
CA THR A 21 6.97 14.43 13.16
C THR A 21 7.27 13.07 12.52
N ALA A 22 8.54 12.77 12.24
CA ALA A 22 8.95 11.47 11.73
C ALA A 22 8.58 10.34 12.71
N ALA A 23 8.86 10.52 14.00
CA ALA A 23 8.51 9.54 15.02
C ALA A 23 6.99 9.31 15.12
N VAL A 24 6.17 10.37 15.01
CA VAL A 24 4.70 10.27 15.00
C VAL A 24 4.21 9.50 13.77
N VAL A 25 4.73 9.80 12.58
CA VAL A 25 4.35 9.11 11.34
C VAL A 25 4.72 7.64 11.40
N ASP A 26 5.92 7.31 11.90
CA ASP A 26 6.36 5.93 12.10
C ASP A 26 5.50 5.17 13.11
N GLY A 27 5.23 5.79 14.26
CA GLY A 27 4.35 5.22 15.28
C GLY A 27 2.94 4.97 14.75
N PHE A 28 2.40 5.89 13.93
CA PHE A 28 1.11 5.73 13.29
C PHE A 28 1.10 4.53 12.33
N MET A 29 2.08 4.42 11.43
CA MET A 29 2.19 3.30 10.48
C MET A 29 2.30 1.95 11.21
N ALA A 30 3.15 1.88 12.24
CA ALA A 30 3.33 0.69 13.05
C ALA A 30 2.03 0.31 13.81
N THR A 31 1.31 1.29 14.34
CA THR A 31 0.04 1.05 15.05
C THR A 31 -1.04 0.50 14.12
N VAL A 32 -1.15 1.04 12.90
CA VAL A 32 -2.11 0.53 11.91
C VAL A 32 -1.76 -0.90 11.52
N GLN A 33 -0.47 -1.19 11.25
CA GLN A 33 -0.02 -2.54 10.95
C GLN A 33 -0.35 -3.52 12.08
N TRP A 34 0.01 -3.17 13.32
CA TRP A 34 -0.24 -3.99 14.50
C TRP A 34 -1.72 -4.32 14.71
N ALA A 35 -2.61 -3.34 14.51
CA ALA A 35 -4.05 -3.57 14.58
C ALA A 35 -4.52 -4.55 13.50
N MET A 36 -4.02 -4.42 12.27
CA MET A 36 -4.40 -5.31 11.17
C MET A 36 -3.88 -6.75 11.36
N GLU A 37 -2.68 -6.93 11.91
CA GLU A 37 -2.14 -8.26 12.25
C GLU A 37 -3.03 -9.00 13.26
N ARG A 38 -3.73 -8.26 14.13
CA ARG A 38 -4.67 -8.80 15.12
C ARG A 38 -6.07 -9.04 14.55
N GLY A 39 -6.30 -8.79 13.26
CA GLY A 39 -7.62 -8.86 12.65
C GLY A 39 -8.53 -7.70 12.97
N GLU A 40 -8.01 -6.63 13.57
CA GLU A 40 -8.78 -5.45 13.93
C GLU A 40 -8.96 -4.51 12.72
N ARG A 41 -10.07 -3.78 12.73
CA ARG A 41 -10.37 -2.75 11.73
C ARG A 41 -9.97 -1.39 12.30
N VAL A 42 -9.21 -0.60 11.54
CA VAL A 42 -8.86 0.77 11.89
C VAL A 42 -9.69 1.74 11.07
N GLU A 43 -10.50 2.56 11.74
CA GLU A 43 -11.34 3.57 11.10
C GLU A 43 -10.83 4.99 11.39
N LEU A 44 -10.55 5.73 10.31
CA LEU A 44 -10.13 7.13 10.36
C LEU A 44 -11.24 7.97 9.74
N ARG A 45 -12.11 8.55 10.57
CA ARG A 45 -13.27 9.33 10.13
C ARG A 45 -12.85 10.43 9.14
N GLY A 46 -13.61 10.57 8.05
CA GLY A 46 -13.31 11.51 6.97
C GLY A 46 -12.22 11.03 6.01
N PHE A 47 -11.32 10.13 6.40
CA PHE A 47 -10.26 9.62 5.54
C PHE A 47 -10.61 8.26 4.93
N GLY A 48 -10.83 7.24 5.77
CA GLY A 48 -11.13 5.89 5.29
C GLY A 48 -11.00 4.83 6.37
N THR A 49 -10.88 3.59 5.93
CA THR A 49 -10.84 2.42 6.81
C THR A 49 -9.79 1.44 6.31
N PHE A 50 -8.91 1.00 7.20
CA PHE A 50 -8.06 -0.17 7.00
C PHE A 50 -8.77 -1.41 7.55
N CYS A 51 -8.82 -2.47 6.76
CA CYS A 51 -9.47 -3.71 7.13
C CYS A 51 -8.79 -4.91 6.45
N LEU A 52 -9.02 -6.10 6.99
CA LEU A 52 -8.66 -7.34 6.32
C LEU A 52 -9.77 -7.75 5.35
N ARG A 53 -9.38 -8.28 4.20
CA ARG A 53 -10.30 -8.84 3.20
C ARG A 53 -9.88 -10.25 2.85
N GLU A 54 -10.86 -11.15 2.85
CA GLU A 54 -10.70 -12.50 2.33
C GLU A 54 -10.68 -12.50 0.80
N ARG A 55 -9.64 -13.09 0.22
CA ARG A 55 -9.53 -13.33 -1.22
C ARG A 55 -9.68 -14.81 -1.46
N ARG A 56 -10.74 -15.17 -2.19
CA ARG A 56 -11.00 -16.56 -2.59
C ARG A 56 -9.94 -17.05 -3.55
N GLU A 57 -9.73 -18.36 -3.51
CA GLU A 57 -8.92 -19.08 -4.47
C GLU A 57 -9.41 -18.83 -5.90
N LYS A 58 -8.48 -18.68 -6.84
CA LYS A 58 -8.80 -18.55 -8.25
C LYS A 58 -7.71 -19.12 -9.14
N HIS A 59 -8.12 -19.71 -10.25
CA HIS A 59 -7.22 -20.14 -11.31
C HIS A 59 -7.06 -19.01 -12.33
N VAL A 60 -5.82 -18.59 -12.57
CA VAL A 60 -5.50 -17.52 -13.51
C VAL A 60 -4.34 -17.99 -14.40
N PRO A 61 -4.40 -17.76 -15.72
CA PRO A 61 -3.28 -18.09 -16.60
C PRO A 61 -2.05 -17.26 -16.24
N ASN A 62 -0.88 -17.89 -16.29
CA ASN A 62 0.39 -17.20 -16.13
C ASN A 62 0.58 -16.20 -17.29
N PRO A 63 0.79 -14.90 -17.02
CA PRO A 63 1.01 -13.91 -18.07
C PRO A 63 2.21 -14.22 -18.98
N LYS A 64 3.24 -14.92 -18.45
CA LYS A 64 4.46 -15.27 -19.20
C LYS A 64 4.32 -16.57 -20.00
N THR A 65 3.67 -17.59 -19.44
CA THR A 65 3.66 -18.95 -20.03
C THR A 65 2.30 -19.44 -20.51
N GLY A 66 1.21 -18.76 -20.15
CA GLY A 66 -0.16 -19.16 -20.46
C GLY A 66 -0.68 -20.38 -19.68
N THR A 67 0.17 -21.06 -18.90
CA THR A 67 -0.24 -22.20 -18.08
C THR A 67 -1.12 -21.75 -16.92
N MET A 68 -2.15 -22.54 -16.59
CA MET A 68 -3.05 -22.22 -15.48
C MET A 68 -2.30 -22.31 -14.15
N MET A 69 -2.30 -21.21 -13.39
CA MET A 69 -1.75 -21.16 -12.04
C MET A 69 -2.88 -21.06 -11.02
N ASN A 70 -2.66 -21.68 -9.87
CA ASN A 70 -3.55 -21.54 -8.73
C ASN A 70 -3.09 -20.38 -7.85
N ILE A 71 -3.99 -19.44 -7.55
CA ILE A 71 -3.78 -18.42 -6.54
C ILE A 71 -4.59 -18.84 -5.32
N PRO A 72 -3.95 -19.30 -4.23
CA PRO A 72 -4.64 -19.84 -3.08
C PRO A 72 -5.47 -18.78 -2.37
N HIS A 73 -6.42 -19.26 -1.57
CA HIS A 73 -7.14 -18.45 -0.60
C HIS A 73 -6.15 -17.74 0.33
N ARG A 74 -6.41 -16.46 0.60
CA ARG A 74 -5.60 -15.68 1.55
C ARG A 74 -6.37 -14.49 2.12
N ILE A 75 -5.94 -14.05 3.29
CA ILE A 75 -6.36 -12.78 3.86
C ILE A 75 -5.36 -11.69 3.45
N VAL A 76 -5.87 -10.55 2.99
CA VAL A 76 -5.03 -9.41 2.58
C VAL A 76 -5.46 -8.13 3.29
N PRO A 77 -4.52 -7.22 3.61
CA PRO A 77 -4.86 -5.87 4.01
C PRO A 77 -5.56 -5.12 2.86
N ASP A 78 -6.50 -4.26 3.21
CA ASP A 78 -7.31 -3.48 2.28
C ASP A 78 -7.64 -2.11 2.87
N PHE A 79 -7.57 -1.07 2.05
CA PHE A 79 -7.96 0.29 2.43
C PHE A 79 -9.22 0.71 1.67
N LYS A 80 -10.24 1.15 2.41
CA LYS A 80 -11.51 1.64 1.89
C LYS A 80 -11.56 3.16 2.10
N PRO A 81 -11.35 3.97 1.04
CA PRO A 81 -11.44 5.43 1.15
C PRO A 81 -12.86 5.85 1.54
N SER A 82 -12.97 6.90 2.37
CA SER A 82 -14.27 7.44 2.78
C SER A 82 -15.03 8.03 1.58
N PRO A 83 -16.37 8.10 1.62
CA PRO A 83 -17.14 8.80 0.58
C PRO A 83 -16.70 10.26 0.40
N GLN A 84 -16.36 10.94 1.50
CA GLN A 84 -15.87 12.32 1.49
C GLN A 84 -14.54 12.44 0.76
N MET A 85 -13.58 11.56 1.03
CA MET A 85 -12.28 11.54 0.35
C MET A 85 -12.46 11.26 -1.14
N LYS A 86 -13.27 10.26 -1.52
CA LYS A 86 -13.55 9.93 -2.92
C LYS A 86 -14.14 11.12 -3.68
N LYS A 87 -15.12 11.80 -3.07
CA LYS A 87 -15.74 12.98 -3.65
C LYS A 87 -14.73 14.11 -3.85
N ALA A 88 -14.00 14.47 -2.79
CA ALA A 88 -13.00 15.54 -2.85
C ALA A 88 -11.95 15.30 -3.94
N VAL A 89 -11.41 14.08 -4.03
CA VAL A 89 -10.45 13.72 -5.08
C VAL A 89 -11.08 13.79 -6.47
N ALA A 90 -12.27 13.23 -6.66
CA ALA A 90 -12.94 13.23 -7.96
C ALA A 90 -13.26 14.65 -8.45
N ASP A 91 -13.74 15.52 -7.56
CA ASP A 91 -14.09 16.90 -7.88
C ASP A 91 -12.81 17.71 -8.25
N THR A 92 -11.75 17.63 -7.43
CA THR A 92 -10.47 18.29 -7.73
C THR A 92 -9.85 17.80 -9.04
N MET A 93 -9.94 16.51 -9.36
CA MET A 93 -9.38 15.97 -10.62
C MET A 93 -10.18 16.40 -11.85
N LYS A 94 -11.51 16.57 -11.74
CA LYS A 94 -12.34 17.13 -12.82
C LYS A 94 -12.00 18.59 -13.10
N GLU A 95 -11.75 19.37 -12.05
CA GLU A 95 -11.46 20.81 -12.18
C GLU A 95 -10.05 21.08 -12.71
N THR A 96 -9.06 20.32 -12.23
CA THR A 96 -7.66 20.58 -12.56
C THR A 96 -7.22 19.97 -13.89
N GLY A 97 -7.84 18.85 -14.31
CA GLY A 97 -7.41 18.10 -15.51
C GLY A 97 -5.98 17.55 -15.45
N LYS A 98 -5.26 17.77 -14.34
CA LYS A 98 -3.86 17.39 -14.10
C LYS A 98 -3.74 15.94 -13.61
N PHE A 99 -4.59 15.06 -14.12
CA PHE A 99 -4.40 13.64 -13.92
C PHE A 99 -3.43 13.15 -14.99
N ILE A 100 -2.22 12.77 -14.58
CA ILE A 100 -1.35 11.98 -15.44
C ILE A 100 -1.82 10.53 -15.26
N PRO A 101 -2.54 9.94 -16.23
CA PRO A 101 -2.88 8.53 -16.16
C PRO A 101 -1.58 7.72 -16.15
N GLU A 102 -1.55 6.60 -15.44
CA GLU A 102 -0.34 5.79 -15.20
C GLU A 102 0.45 5.41 -16.47
N LYS A 103 -0.24 5.38 -17.63
CA LYS A 103 0.37 5.21 -18.97
C LYS A 103 1.29 6.36 -19.42
N ASP A 104 1.12 7.55 -18.86
CA ASP A 104 1.80 8.80 -19.24
C ASP A 104 2.71 9.32 -18.11
N ALA A 105 2.80 8.60 -16.98
CA ALA A 105 3.76 8.90 -15.93
C ALA A 105 5.18 8.65 -16.48
N PRO A 106 6.15 9.56 -16.25
CA PRO A 106 7.54 9.25 -16.59
C PRO A 106 7.87 7.95 -15.85
N GLN A 107 8.20 6.91 -16.61
CA GLN A 107 8.74 5.65 -16.09
C GLN A 107 10.05 5.99 -15.37
N THR A 108 9.95 6.51 -14.14
CA THR A 108 11.04 6.42 -13.19
C THR A 108 11.21 4.92 -13.01
N GLU A 109 12.40 4.41 -13.36
CA GLU A 109 12.75 2.99 -13.38
C GLU A 109 12.73 2.39 -11.97
N LEU A 110 11.54 2.31 -11.38
CA LEU A 110 11.22 1.56 -10.19
C LEU A 110 10.22 0.52 -10.68
N PHE A 111 10.71 -0.72 -10.81
CA PHE A 111 10.03 -1.92 -11.32
C PHE A 111 9.94 -2.02 -12.85
N ARG A 112 11.12 -2.05 -13.49
CA ARG A 112 11.24 -2.49 -14.89
C ARG A 112 11.14 -4.01 -15.04
N ASP A 113 11.22 -4.77 -13.94
CA ASP A 113 11.02 -6.20 -13.98
C ASP A 113 10.12 -6.71 -12.84
N TRP A 114 9.01 -7.34 -13.23
CA TRP A 114 8.06 -7.99 -12.31
C TRP A 114 8.69 -9.23 -11.62
N THR A 115 9.91 -9.56 -12.00
CA THR A 115 10.76 -10.62 -11.42
C THR A 115 11.33 -10.22 -10.05
N ASP A 116 11.49 -8.92 -9.76
CA ASP A 116 12.09 -8.43 -8.50
C ASP A 116 11.17 -8.60 -7.28
N ILE A 117 9.86 -8.56 -7.47
CA ILE A 117 8.87 -8.75 -6.40
C ILE A 117 8.87 -10.22 -5.93
N ASN A 118 9.16 -11.16 -6.84
CA ASN A 118 9.27 -12.58 -6.50
C ASN A 118 10.61 -12.92 -5.83
N GLY A 119 11.68 -12.16 -6.07
CA GLY A 119 12.96 -12.32 -5.36
C GLY A 119 12.83 -12.06 -3.86
N PHE A 120 12.11 -10.99 -3.49
CA PHE A 120 11.84 -10.65 -2.08
C PHE A 120 10.96 -11.69 -1.35
N PHE A 121 10.01 -12.30 -2.08
CA PHE A 121 9.14 -13.34 -1.52
C PHE A 121 9.79 -14.73 -1.46
N ASN A 122 10.84 -15.00 -2.24
CA ASN A 122 11.49 -16.31 -2.28
C ASN A 122 12.64 -16.45 -1.26
N GLU A 123 13.33 -15.36 -0.91
CA GLU A 123 14.40 -15.39 0.12
C GLU A 123 13.87 -15.64 1.54
N SER A 124 12.61 -15.31 1.81
CA SER A 124 11.98 -15.54 3.11
C SER A 124 11.57 -17.01 3.34
N ASN A 125 11.57 -17.85 2.30
CA ASN A 125 11.19 -19.26 2.41
C ASN A 125 12.40 -20.23 2.46
N GLU A 126 13.61 -19.79 2.10
CA GLU A 126 14.83 -20.64 2.14
C GLU A 126 15.54 -20.68 3.51
N SER A 127 15.15 -19.82 4.45
CA SER A 127 15.78 -19.76 5.78
C SER A 127 15.17 -20.73 6.81
N HIS A 128 14.11 -21.46 6.47
CA HIS A 128 13.48 -22.47 7.33
C HIS A 128 13.89 -23.93 7.04
N GLU A 129 14.68 -24.20 6.00
CA GLU A 129 15.04 -25.57 5.58
C GLU A 129 16.52 -25.94 5.79
N ARG A 130 17.27 -25.17 6.59
CA ARG A 130 18.65 -25.51 7.00
C ARG A 130 18.83 -25.54 8.51
N ARG A 131 17.94 -26.24 9.21
CA ARG A 131 18.17 -26.73 10.58
C ARG A 131 17.36 -28.01 10.80
N ASP A 132 17.86 -29.09 10.21
CA ASP A 132 17.70 -30.46 10.72
C ASP A 132 19.05 -31.15 10.61
#